data_AF-A0A960ZMI0-F1
#
_entry.id   AF-A0A960ZMI0-F1
#
_cell.length_a   1.000
_cell.length_b   1.000
_cell.length_c   1.000
_cell.angle_alpha   90.00
_cell.angle_beta   90.00
_cell.angle_gamma   90.00
#
_symmetry.space_group_name_H-M   'P 1'
#
loop_
_entity.id
_entity.type
_entity.pdbx_description
1 polymer ?
#
loop_
_entity_poly.entity_id
_entity_poly.type
_entity_poly.pdbx_seq_one_letter_code
_entity_poly.pdbx_strand_id
1 'polypeptide(L)'
;MTCACGDEWEHEELRRFPAEEAVQGVAVDGEHFYAISNRAIGKYRKETGERVARWEDAPEGRIRHLNAGVVIEGRLYCAHSNFPAMPEESSIEVFDPETMRHLESRPFPDPPGSLTWVDRHEGIWYACFAHYRKSGDPANSRV
;
A
#
# COMPACT_ATOMS: atom_id res chain seq x y z
N MET A 1 15.66 37.85 18.14
CA MET A 1 16.02 36.48 17.77
C MET A 1 14.85 35.93 16.97
N THR A 2 14.89 36.11 15.65
CA THR A 2 13.82 35.72 14.72
C THR A 2 14.14 34.32 14.20
N CYS A 3 13.25 33.35 14.43
CA CYS A 3 13.28 32.08 13.72
C CYS A 3 13.18 32.37 12.22
N ALA A 4 14.21 32.02 11.45
CA ALA A 4 14.07 31.91 10.02
C ALA A 4 13.08 30.77 9.75
N CYS A 5 11.96 31.09 9.10
CA CYS A 5 11.09 30.10 8.50
C CYS A 5 11.97 29.34 7.49
N GLY A 6 12.22 28.06 7.74
CA GLY A 6 13.06 27.21 6.89
C GLY A 6 12.50 27.12 5.47
N ASP A 7 13.39 26.82 4.52
CA ASP A 7 13.11 26.79 3.08
C ASP A 7 11.78 26.09 2.75
N GLU A 8 10.97 26.74 1.92
CA GLU A 8 9.66 26.24 1.48
C GLU A 8 9.88 25.02 0.56
N TRP A 9 9.21 23.91 0.85
CA TRP A 9 9.32 22.70 0.01
C TRP A 9 8.59 22.92 -1.30
N GLU A 10 9.34 23.09 -2.39
CA GLU A 10 8.79 23.12 -3.75
C GLU A 10 8.70 21.71 -4.33
N HIS A 11 7.64 21.45 -5.11
CA HIS A 11 7.50 20.22 -5.90
C HIS A 11 7.17 20.58 -7.34
N GLU A 12 7.78 19.84 -8.28
CA GLU A 12 7.47 19.93 -9.71
C GLU A 12 7.00 18.55 -10.19
N GLU A 13 5.87 18.50 -10.89
CA GLU A 13 5.42 17.28 -11.53
C GLU A 13 6.27 16.99 -12.77
N LEU A 14 7.14 16.01 -12.66
CA LEU A 14 8.01 15.61 -13.78
C LEU A 14 7.27 14.73 -14.79
N ARG A 15 6.41 13.82 -14.32
CA ARG A 15 5.71 12.81 -15.12
C ARG A 15 4.40 12.39 -14.47
N ARG A 16 3.45 11.98 -15.29
CA ARG A 16 2.15 11.41 -14.89
C ARG A 16 1.79 10.23 -15.77
N PHE A 17 1.45 9.11 -15.15
CA PHE A 17 1.07 7.89 -15.84
C PHE A 17 -0.32 7.45 -15.41
N PRO A 18 -1.18 7.02 -16.34
CA PRO A 18 -2.42 6.36 -16.00
C PRO A 18 -2.13 4.95 -15.45
N ALA A 19 -2.75 4.60 -14.34
CA ALA A 19 -2.69 3.25 -13.76
C ALA A 19 -4.07 2.88 -13.21
N GLU A 20 -4.63 1.78 -13.72
CA GLU A 20 -5.99 1.34 -13.36
C GLU A 20 -6.08 0.94 -11.89
N GLU A 21 -4.99 0.40 -11.35
CA GLU A 21 -4.91 -0.05 -9.97
C GLU A 21 -4.57 1.07 -8.98
N ALA A 22 -4.37 2.33 -9.40
CA ALA A 22 -4.02 3.44 -8.49
C ALA A 22 -5.22 3.91 -7.65
N VAL A 23 -5.69 3.06 -6.74
CA VAL A 23 -6.87 3.29 -5.90
C VAL A 23 -6.50 3.45 -4.43
N GLN A 24 -5.55 2.67 -3.93
CA GLN A 24 -5.22 2.58 -2.50
C GLN A 24 -3.81 3.11 -2.20
N GLY A 25 -2.82 2.64 -2.94
CA GLY A 25 -1.43 3.02 -2.67
C GLY A 25 -0.50 2.75 -3.83
N VAL A 26 0.78 3.05 -3.59
CA VAL A 26 1.87 2.77 -4.52
C VAL A 26 3.09 2.29 -3.75
N ALA A 27 3.75 1.26 -4.27
CA ALA A 27 5.11 0.88 -3.87
C ALA A 27 6.08 1.12 -5.02
N VAL A 28 7.38 1.18 -4.73
CA VAL A 28 8.41 1.38 -5.77
C VAL A 28 9.64 0.50 -5.48
N ASP A 29 10.27 -0.01 -6.53
CA ASP A 29 11.63 -0.57 -6.48
C ASP A 29 12.60 0.36 -7.24
N GLY A 30 13.74 -0.13 -7.75
CA GLY A 30 14.63 0.68 -8.60
C GLY A 30 13.96 1.17 -9.89
N GLU A 31 13.31 0.25 -10.62
CA GLU A 31 12.90 0.40 -12.02
C GLU A 31 11.38 0.52 -12.21
N HIS A 32 10.61 0.08 -11.21
CA HIS A 32 9.17 -0.10 -11.30
C HIS A 32 8.44 0.63 -10.18
N PHE A 33 7.20 1.03 -10.50
CA PHE A 33 6.20 1.34 -9.51
C PHE A 33 5.08 0.30 -9.55
N TYR A 34 4.46 0.09 -8.40
CA TYR A 34 3.42 -0.91 -8.18
C TYR A 34 2.17 -0.16 -7.74
N ALA A 35 1.22 0.05 -8.66
CA ALA A 35 -0.07 0.66 -8.32
C ALA A 35 -0.94 -0.38 -7.62
N ILE A 36 -1.50 -0.04 -6.46
CA ILE A 36 -2.19 -0.97 -5.57
C ILE A 36 -3.65 -0.55 -5.43
N SER A 37 -4.54 -1.50 -5.72
CA SER A 37 -5.98 -1.39 -5.52
C SER A 37 -6.45 -2.37 -4.46
N ASN A 38 -7.76 -2.39 -4.18
CA ASN A 38 -8.36 -3.32 -3.22
C ASN A 38 -7.90 -4.78 -3.38
N ARG A 39 -7.77 -5.27 -4.62
CA ARG A 39 -7.51 -6.69 -4.92
C ARG A 39 -6.58 -6.94 -6.09
N ALA A 40 -5.91 -5.91 -6.59
CA ALA A 40 -5.01 -6.02 -7.72
C ALA A 40 -3.81 -5.09 -7.55
N ILE A 41 -2.68 -5.53 -8.11
CA ILE A 41 -1.43 -4.79 -8.16
C ILE A 41 -0.96 -4.75 -9.61
N GLY A 42 -0.85 -3.56 -10.18
CA GLY A 42 -0.22 -3.36 -11.49
C GLY A 42 1.25 -3.00 -11.31
N LYS A 43 2.15 -3.67 -12.04
CA LYS A 43 3.59 -3.36 -12.08
C LYS A 43 3.90 -2.60 -13.35
N TYR A 44 4.55 -1.45 -13.21
CA TYR A 44 4.79 -0.50 -14.28
C TYR A 44 6.24 -0.05 -14.33
N ARG A 45 6.80 0.18 -15.52
CA ARG A 45 8.12 0.83 -15.65
C ARG A 45 8.03 2.31 -15.26
N LYS A 46 8.94 2.79 -14.41
CA LYS A 46 8.97 4.21 -13.99
C LYS A 46 9.34 5.17 -15.13
N GLU A 47 10.12 4.70 -16.09
CA GLU A 47 10.58 5.52 -17.21
C GLU A 47 9.42 5.81 -18.18
N THR A 48 8.65 4.78 -18.54
CA THR A 48 7.67 4.85 -19.63
C THR A 48 6.22 4.83 -19.17
N GLY A 49 5.94 4.37 -17.95
CA GLY A 49 4.57 4.11 -17.49
C GLY A 49 3.91 2.87 -18.11
N GLU A 50 4.67 2.02 -18.80
CA GLU A 50 4.15 0.79 -19.39
C GLU A 50 3.85 -0.26 -18.32
N ARG A 51 2.65 -0.85 -18.32
CA ARG A 51 2.29 -1.99 -17.47
C ARG A 51 2.99 -3.25 -17.97
N VAL A 52 3.93 -3.78 -17.20
CA VAL A 52 4.73 -4.96 -17.55
C VAL A 52 4.24 -6.24 -16.90
N ALA A 53 3.50 -6.14 -15.80
CA ALA A 53 2.86 -7.28 -15.16
C ALA A 53 1.67 -6.82 -14.31
N ARG A 54 0.82 -7.78 -13.93
CA ARG A 54 -0.32 -7.54 -13.06
C ARG A 54 -0.62 -8.78 -12.23
N TRP A 55 -0.96 -8.56 -10.97
CA TRP A 55 -1.59 -9.55 -10.12
C TRP A 55 -3.01 -9.08 -9.77
N GLU A 56 -3.95 -10.02 -9.70
CA GLU A 56 -5.29 -9.78 -9.18
C GLU A 56 -5.80 -11.04 -8.48
N ASP A 57 -6.43 -10.85 -7.32
CA ASP A 57 -7.10 -11.93 -6.62
C ASP A 57 -8.38 -12.36 -7.36
N ALA A 58 -8.78 -13.62 -7.17
CA ALA A 58 -10.06 -14.08 -7.69
C ALA A 58 -11.21 -13.24 -7.10
N PRO A 59 -12.34 -13.09 -7.81
CA PRO A 59 -13.51 -12.41 -7.27
C PRO A 59 -13.89 -12.91 -5.86
N GLU A 60 -13.82 -14.23 -5.69
CA GLU A 60 -14.18 -14.95 -4.47
C GLU A 60 -12.96 -15.21 -3.57
N GLY A 61 -11.85 -14.56 -3.89
CA GLY A 61 -10.59 -14.63 -3.14
C GLY A 61 -10.69 -13.98 -1.76
N ARG A 62 -9.60 -14.14 -0.99
CA ARG A 62 -9.54 -13.69 0.41
C ARG A 62 -9.29 -12.20 0.51
N ILE A 63 -8.57 -11.61 -0.43
CA ILE A 63 -8.11 -10.23 -0.35
C ILE A 63 -9.30 -9.29 -0.56
N ARG A 64 -9.53 -8.40 0.41
CA ARG A 64 -10.60 -7.40 0.38
C ARG A 64 -10.07 -6.01 0.11
N HIS A 65 -9.08 -5.58 0.89
CA HIS A 65 -8.42 -4.28 0.76
C HIS A 65 -6.92 -4.40 0.96
N LEU A 66 -6.14 -4.39 -0.13
CA LEU A 66 -4.73 -4.02 -0.06
C LEU A 66 -4.62 -2.50 0.04
N ASN A 67 -4.14 -2.01 1.18
CA ASN A 67 -4.17 -0.59 1.53
C ASN A 67 -2.90 0.13 1.05
N ALA A 68 -1.73 -0.48 1.24
CA ALA A 68 -0.44 0.08 0.83
C ALA A 68 0.57 -1.02 0.59
N GLY A 69 1.75 -0.67 0.10
CA GLY A 69 2.87 -1.61 0.04
C GLY A 69 4.23 -0.95 -0.01
N VAL A 70 5.25 -1.76 0.26
CA VAL A 70 6.66 -1.35 0.27
C VAL A 70 7.52 -2.49 -0.28
N VAL A 71 8.56 -2.15 -1.04
CA VAL A 71 9.55 -3.13 -1.52
C VAL A 71 10.76 -3.11 -0.58
N ILE A 72 11.04 -4.22 0.08
CA ILE A 72 12.15 -4.37 1.03
C ILE A 72 12.87 -5.68 0.70
N GLU A 73 14.20 -5.64 0.58
CA GLU A 73 15.03 -6.84 0.38
C GLU A 73 14.52 -7.75 -0.77
N GLY A 74 14.06 -7.13 -1.87
CA GLY A 74 13.60 -7.85 -3.07
C GLY A 74 12.18 -8.44 -2.97
N ARG A 75 11.40 -8.13 -1.92
CA ARG A 75 10.00 -8.55 -1.80
C ARG A 75 9.06 -7.35 -1.68
N LEU A 76 7.87 -7.49 -2.27
CA LEU A 76 6.79 -6.52 -2.13
C LEU A 76 5.89 -6.96 -0.97
N TYR A 77 5.85 -6.14 0.09
CA TYR A 77 5.00 -6.34 1.26
C TYR A 77 3.81 -5.42 1.16
N CYS A 78 2.59 -5.97 1.15
CA CYS A 78 1.36 -5.21 1.10
C CYS A 78 0.58 -5.35 2.41
N ALA A 79 0.08 -4.22 2.92
CA ALA A 79 -0.83 -4.19 4.04
C ALA A 79 -2.24 -4.57 3.59
N HIS A 80 -2.83 -5.57 4.23
CA HIS A 80 -4.19 -6.04 3.95
C HIS A 80 -5.09 -5.91 5.18
N SER A 81 -6.34 -5.52 4.95
CA SER A 81 -7.42 -5.58 5.95
C SER A 81 -8.74 -6.06 5.33
N ASN A 82 -9.61 -6.68 6.12
CA ASN A 82 -10.95 -7.09 5.71
C ASN A 82 -12.04 -6.00 5.90
N PHE A 83 -11.66 -4.75 6.17
CA PHE A 83 -12.61 -3.64 6.40
C PHE A 83 -13.74 -3.62 5.35
N PRO A 84 -14.99 -3.26 5.68
CA PRO A 84 -15.54 -2.97 7.00
C PRO A 84 -16.09 -4.21 7.72
N ALA A 85 -15.66 -5.41 7.34
CA ALA A 85 -16.14 -6.66 7.93
C ALA A 85 -15.68 -6.83 9.39
N MET A 86 -16.46 -7.59 10.16
CA MET A 86 -16.16 -7.93 11.55
C MET A 86 -16.28 -9.46 11.74
N PRO A 87 -15.45 -10.11 12.57
CA PRO A 87 -14.32 -9.51 13.31
C PRO A 87 -13.24 -8.96 12.36
N GLU A 88 -12.44 -8.01 12.86
CA GLU A 88 -11.35 -7.41 12.08
C GLU A 88 -10.28 -8.45 11.79
N GLU A 89 -9.86 -8.54 10.54
CA GLU A 89 -8.76 -9.38 10.10
C GLU A 89 -7.79 -8.51 9.31
N SER A 90 -6.52 -8.58 9.69
CA SER A 90 -5.42 -7.89 9.01
C SER A 90 -4.27 -8.84 8.74
N SER A 91 -3.55 -8.60 7.66
CA SER A 91 -2.41 -9.44 7.25
C SER A 91 -1.38 -8.63 6.47
N ILE A 92 -0.14 -9.10 6.47
CA ILE A 92 0.84 -8.70 5.46
C ILE A 92 0.81 -9.74 4.35
N GLU A 93 0.59 -9.29 3.12
CA GLU A 93 0.64 -10.09 1.92
C GLU A 93 1.96 -9.86 1.22
N VAL A 94 2.69 -10.93 0.92
CA VAL A 94 4.02 -10.81 0.33
C VAL A 94 4.00 -11.35 -1.09
N PHE A 95 4.57 -10.58 -2.01
CA PHE A 95 4.65 -10.89 -3.41
C PHE A 95 6.10 -10.91 -3.88
N ASP A 96 6.37 -11.77 -4.85
CA ASP A 96 7.57 -11.73 -5.67
C ASP A 96 7.41 -10.61 -6.71
N PRO A 97 8.21 -9.53 -6.67
CA PRO A 97 8.07 -8.44 -7.61
C PRO A 97 8.52 -8.80 -9.03
N GLU A 98 9.35 -9.85 -9.22
CA GLU A 98 9.78 -10.31 -10.55
C GLU A 98 8.64 -11.04 -11.26
N THR A 99 8.02 -12.01 -10.58
CA THR A 99 6.98 -12.86 -11.16
C THR A 99 5.55 -12.39 -10.90
N MET A 100 5.37 -11.39 -10.03
CA MET A 100 4.08 -10.93 -9.51
C MET A 100 3.24 -12.05 -8.86
N ARG A 101 3.89 -13.09 -8.36
CA ARG A 101 3.23 -14.17 -7.62
C ARG A 101 3.09 -13.82 -6.16
N HIS A 102 1.90 -14.08 -5.61
CA HIS A 102 1.71 -14.10 -4.16
C HIS A 102 2.52 -15.26 -3.56
N LEU A 103 3.25 -14.98 -2.48
CA LEU A 103 4.19 -15.90 -1.84
C LEU A 103 3.70 -16.39 -0.49
N GLU A 104 3.22 -15.46 0.35
CA GLU A 104 2.84 -15.76 1.73
C GLU A 104 1.87 -14.71 2.26
N SER A 105 1.05 -15.15 3.22
CA SER A 105 0.17 -14.30 4.02
C SER A 105 0.60 -14.42 5.47
N ARG A 106 0.83 -13.27 6.13
CA ARG A 106 1.22 -13.19 7.53
C ARG A 106 0.08 -12.53 8.31
N PRO A 107 -0.87 -13.31 8.87
CA PRO A 107 -2.00 -12.76 9.60
C PRO A 107 -1.55 -12.16 10.94
N PHE A 108 -2.23 -11.09 11.35
CA PHE A 108 -2.21 -10.62 12.73
C PHE A 108 -3.33 -11.35 13.48
N PRO A 109 -3.02 -12.17 14.52
CA PRO A 109 -4.04 -12.96 15.21
C PRO A 109 -5.11 -12.15 15.95
N ASP A 110 -4.73 -10.99 16.47
CA ASP A 110 -5.61 -10.07 17.20
C ASP A 110 -5.25 -8.64 16.79
N PRO A 111 -5.63 -8.21 15.57
CA PRO A 111 -5.26 -6.90 15.07
C PRO A 111 -6.07 -5.82 15.81
N PRO A 112 -5.42 -4.74 16.26
CA PRO A 112 -6.11 -3.65 16.93
C PRO A 112 -6.75 -2.69 15.92
N GLY A 113 -7.27 -3.17 14.79
CA GLY A 113 -7.76 -2.31 13.69
C GLY A 113 -7.46 -2.84 12.29
N SER A 114 -7.75 -1.99 11.30
CA SER A 114 -7.37 -2.21 9.91
C SER A 114 -5.91 -1.82 9.68
N LEU A 115 -5.08 -2.76 9.24
CA LEU A 115 -3.69 -2.48 8.88
C LEU A 115 -3.62 -1.60 7.63
N THR A 116 -3.06 -0.40 7.73
CA THR A 116 -3.02 0.57 6.64
C THR A 116 -1.69 0.57 5.88
N TRP A 117 -0.57 0.46 6.59
CA TRP A 117 0.76 0.35 5.99
C TRP A 117 1.72 -0.39 6.91
N VAL A 118 2.79 -0.91 6.31
CA VAL A 118 3.96 -1.47 7.00
C VAL A 118 5.23 -0.91 6.40
N ASP A 119 6.26 -0.77 7.22
CA ASP A 119 7.59 -0.36 6.76
C ASP A 119 8.67 -0.97 7.68
N ARG A 120 9.93 -0.90 7.26
CA ARG A 120 11.06 -1.39 8.04
C ARG A 120 12.17 -0.34 8.10
N HIS A 121 12.59 -0.05 9.32
CA HIS A 121 13.70 0.87 9.57
C HIS A 121 14.64 0.26 10.62
N GLU A 122 15.94 0.33 10.36
CA GLU A 122 16.99 -0.21 11.25
C GLU A 122 16.74 -1.66 11.72
N GLY A 123 16.23 -2.50 10.80
CA GLY A 123 15.94 -3.90 11.06
C GLY A 123 14.61 -4.16 11.79
N ILE A 124 13.92 -3.12 12.26
CA ILE A 124 12.65 -3.18 12.99
C ILE A 124 11.48 -2.94 12.04
N TRP A 125 10.43 -3.74 12.18
CA TRP A 125 9.18 -3.55 11.44
C TRP A 125 8.22 -2.63 12.19
N TYR A 126 7.62 -1.71 11.45
CA TYR A 126 6.56 -0.82 11.87
C TYR A 126 5.28 -1.18 11.13
N ALA A 127 4.16 -1.13 11.83
CA ALA A 127 2.83 -1.39 11.30
C ALA A 127 1.87 -0.35 11.86
N CYS A 128 1.06 0.26 11.00
CA CYS A 128 0.05 1.22 11.41
C CYS A 128 -1.35 0.63 11.26
N PHE A 129 -2.13 0.72 12.33
CA PHE A 129 -3.51 0.26 12.38
C PHE A 129 -4.43 1.46 12.56
N ALA A 130 -5.55 1.45 11.85
CA ALA A 130 -6.57 2.47 11.96
C ALA A 130 -7.92 1.86 12.38
N HIS A 131 -8.63 2.60 13.24
CA HIS A 131 -10.02 2.31 13.57
C HIS A 131 -10.94 3.28 12.82
N TYR A 132 -11.62 2.77 11.81
CA TYR A 132 -12.57 3.55 11.05
C TYR A 132 -13.98 3.40 11.65
N ARG A 133 -14.71 4.50 11.75
CA ARG A 133 -16.18 4.41 11.90
C ARG A 133 -16.75 3.89 10.59
N LYS A 134 -17.70 2.95 10.65
CA LYS A 134 -18.39 2.41 9.46
C LYS A 134 -18.97 3.47 8.51
N SER A 135 -19.25 4.67 9.01
CA SER A 135 -19.82 5.81 8.27
C SER A 135 -18.93 7.05 8.28
N GLY A 136 -17.62 6.89 8.50
CA GLY A 136 -16.69 8.01 8.56
C GLY A 136 -16.56 8.70 7.20
N ASP A 137 -17.15 9.88 7.05
CA ASP A 137 -16.85 10.77 5.93
C ASP A 137 -15.47 11.42 6.18
N PRO A 138 -14.49 11.24 5.28
CA PRO A 138 -13.19 11.88 5.39
C PRO A 138 -13.27 13.40 5.61
N ALA A 139 -14.28 14.07 5.04
CA ALA A 139 -14.50 15.51 5.20
C ALA A 139 -14.83 15.92 6.64
N ASN A 140 -15.27 14.98 7.48
CA ASN A 140 -15.57 15.20 8.90
C ASN A 140 -14.39 14.82 9.82
N SER A 141 -13.27 14.35 9.26
CA SER A 141 -12.05 14.08 10.02
C SER A 141 -11.34 15.39 10.28
N ARG A 142 -11.39 15.88 11.53
CA ARG A 142 -10.63 17.07 11.95
C ARG A 142 -9.18 16.66 12.20
N VAL A 143 -8.26 17.23 11.42
CA VAL A 143 -6.81 17.24 11.68
C VAL A 143 -6.46 18.45 12.55
#